data_AF-A0A673JK78-F1
#
_entry.id   AF-A0A673JK78-F1
#
_cell.length_a   1.000
_cell.length_b   1.000
_cell.length_c   1.000
_cell.angle_alpha   90.00
_cell.angle_beta   90.00
_cell.angle_gamma   90.00
#
_symmetry.space_group_name_H-M   'P 1'
#
loop_
_entity.id
_entity.type
_entity.pdbx_description
1 polymer ?
#
loop_
_entity_poly.entity_id
_entity_poly.type
_entity_poly.pdbx_seq_one_letter_code
_entity_poly.pdbx_strand_id
1 'polypeptide(L)'
;MALESATSNGTTDENHPKESDERKKGWLFKKTHYTKRWKMMWFHIRDGQLFYGFNEKSAEKAINLVGAKVELLEGDGTLGWTVTPKHSKRSFILQASSAEEQQAWMTAICEAQLSSEQHSSNACVVQ
;
A
#
# COMPACT_ATOMS: atom_id res chain seq x y z
N MET A 1 -41.41 26.43 -26.09
CA MET A 1 -41.84 25.50 -25.03
C MET A 1 -40.66 25.32 -24.10
N ALA A 2 -40.74 25.89 -22.89
CA ALA A 2 -39.78 25.66 -21.82
C ALA A 2 -40.26 24.45 -21.02
N LEU A 3 -39.37 23.50 -20.70
CA LEU A 3 -39.54 22.60 -19.59
C LEU A 3 -38.16 22.30 -19.00
N GLU A 4 -37.90 22.93 -17.87
CA GLU A 4 -36.87 22.57 -16.91
C GLU A 4 -37.22 21.21 -16.28
N SER A 5 -36.23 20.41 -15.91
CA SER A 5 -36.40 19.32 -14.95
C SER A 5 -35.10 19.08 -14.17
N ALA A 6 -35.03 19.82 -13.07
CA ALA A 6 -34.63 19.45 -11.72
C ALA A 6 -33.99 18.07 -11.45
N THR A 7 -32.83 18.13 -10.78
CA THR A 7 -32.32 17.36 -9.61
C THR A 7 -32.90 15.98 -9.28
N SER A 8 -32.00 15.03 -9.00
CA SER A 8 -32.21 14.08 -7.90
C SER A 8 -30.88 13.72 -7.23
N ASN A 9 -30.85 13.97 -5.92
CA ASN A 9 -29.79 13.59 -4.98
C ASN A 9 -29.75 12.08 -4.78
N GLY A 10 -28.55 11.55 -4.57
CA GLY A 10 -28.31 10.22 -4.01
C GLY A 10 -27.33 10.34 -2.85
N THR A 11 -27.86 10.70 -1.68
CA THR A 11 -27.21 10.56 -0.38
C THR A 11 -27.16 9.07 -0.03
N THR A 12 -25.98 8.55 0.24
CA THR A 12 -25.83 7.32 1.03
C THR A 12 -24.91 7.63 2.20
N ASP A 13 -25.54 8.06 3.30
CA ASP A 13 -24.97 7.92 4.63
C ASP A 13 -25.09 6.42 5.00
N GLU A 14 -23.96 5.73 5.09
CA GLU A 14 -23.89 4.47 5.84
C GLU A 14 -22.58 4.48 6.66
N ASN A 15 -22.77 4.75 7.95
CA ASN A 15 -21.98 4.26 9.08
C ASN A 15 -21.05 3.08 8.72
N HIS A 16 -19.75 3.34 8.55
CA HIS A 16 -18.72 2.32 8.70
C HIS A 16 -17.93 2.61 9.99
N PRO A 17 -17.90 1.67 10.95
CA PRO A 17 -17.23 1.88 12.21
C PRO A 17 -15.73 2.16 11.98
N LYS A 18 -15.20 3.11 12.74
CA LYS A 18 -13.77 3.34 12.83
C LYS A 18 -13.07 2.13 13.45
N GLU A 19 -11.82 1.96 13.02
CA GLU A 19 -10.75 1.19 13.67
C GLU A 19 -10.54 -0.25 13.17
N SER A 20 -9.70 -0.35 12.14
CA SER A 20 -8.53 -1.22 12.21
C SER A 20 -7.40 -0.52 11.47
N ASP A 21 -6.18 -0.58 11.99
CA ASP A 21 -4.96 0.07 11.46
C ASP A 21 -4.49 -0.56 10.12
N GLU A 22 -5.43 -0.90 9.24
CA GLU A 22 -5.23 -1.53 7.94
C GLU A 22 -5.32 -0.46 6.86
N ARG A 23 -4.23 0.30 6.68
CA ARG A 23 -4.20 1.49 5.80
C ARG A 23 -4.57 1.18 4.36
N LYS A 24 -4.12 0.04 3.85
CA LYS A 24 -4.47 -0.46 2.51
C LYS A 24 -4.17 -1.95 2.41
N LYS A 25 -5.07 -2.70 1.80
CA LYS A 25 -4.90 -4.12 1.47
C LYS A 25 -5.45 -4.43 0.09
N GLY A 26 -4.88 -5.43 -0.58
CA GLY A 26 -5.27 -5.79 -1.94
C GLY A 26 -4.25 -6.65 -2.66
N TRP A 27 -4.56 -7.00 -3.90
CA TRP A 27 -3.67 -7.78 -4.75
C TRP A 27 -2.74 -6.88 -5.55
N LEU A 28 -1.45 -7.26 -5.61
CA LEU A 28 -0.48 -6.63 -6.49
C LEU A 28 0.37 -7.68 -7.19
N PHE A 29 0.93 -7.30 -8.33
CA PHE A 29 1.93 -8.12 -9.00
C PHE A 29 3.31 -7.79 -8.44
N LYS A 30 4.02 -8.81 -7.96
CA LYS A 30 5.42 -8.68 -7.52
C LYS A 30 6.34 -9.36 -8.50
N LYS A 31 7.39 -8.66 -8.94
CA LYS A 31 8.46 -9.27 -9.73
C LYS A 31 9.33 -10.13 -8.82
N THR A 32 9.42 -11.40 -9.15
CA THR A 32 10.26 -12.35 -8.42
C THR A 32 11.74 -12.06 -8.66
N HIS A 33 12.54 -12.08 -7.59
CA HIS A 33 13.96 -11.74 -7.69
C HIS A 33 14.74 -12.72 -8.59
N TYR A 34 14.47 -14.02 -8.46
CA TYR A 34 15.22 -15.09 -9.13
C TYR A 34 14.74 -15.34 -10.57
N THR A 35 13.44 -15.56 -10.76
CA THR A 35 12.90 -15.94 -12.08
C THR A 35 12.45 -14.74 -12.91
N LYS A 36 12.50 -13.52 -12.36
CA LYS A 36 12.06 -12.26 -13.00
C LYS A 36 10.61 -12.27 -13.51
N ARG A 37 9.82 -13.29 -13.14
CA ARG A 37 8.39 -13.41 -13.47
C ARG A 37 7.55 -12.59 -12.50
N TRP A 38 6.45 -12.04 -12.99
CA TRP A 38 5.43 -11.42 -12.17
C TRP A 38 4.59 -12.49 -11.48
N LYS A 39 4.30 -12.30 -10.20
CA LYS A 39 3.38 -13.13 -9.43
C LYS A 39 2.37 -12.25 -8.72
N MET A 40 1.09 -12.54 -8.87
CA MET A 40 0.03 -11.92 -8.09
C MET A 40 0.16 -12.40 -6.65
N MET A 41 0.24 -11.46 -5.71
CA MET A 41 0.33 -11.72 -4.29
C MET A 41 -0.59 -10.76 -3.54
N TRP A 42 -1.12 -11.20 -2.41
CA TRP A 42 -1.88 -10.36 -1.51
C TRP A 42 -0.92 -9.48 -0.70
N PHE A 43 -1.25 -8.21 -0.56
CA PHE A 43 -0.50 -7.22 0.20
C PHE A 43 -1.41 -6.53 1.21
N HIS A 44 -0.85 -6.14 2.35
CA HIS A 44 -1.51 -5.22 3.27
C HIS A 44 -0.48 -4.40 4.04
N ILE A 45 -0.84 -3.16 4.38
CA ILE A 45 -0.01 -2.24 5.16
C ILE A 45 -0.52 -2.22 6.59
N ARG A 46 0.40 -2.40 7.54
CA ARG A 46 0.13 -2.37 8.97
C ARG A 46 1.40 -1.97 9.72
N ASP A 47 1.29 -1.13 10.75
CA ASP A 47 2.40 -0.79 11.66
C ASP A 47 3.69 -0.29 10.94
N GLY A 48 3.55 0.48 9.85
CA GLY A 48 4.71 0.95 9.07
C GLY A 48 5.42 -0.14 8.25
N GLN A 49 4.79 -1.30 8.09
CA GLN A 49 5.29 -2.43 7.33
C GLN A 49 4.30 -2.83 6.23
N LEU A 50 4.84 -3.32 5.12
CA LEU A 50 4.07 -3.89 4.02
C LEU A 50 4.22 -5.41 4.06
N PHE A 51 3.16 -6.10 4.45
CA PHE A 51 3.08 -7.55 4.51
C PHE A 51 2.60 -8.12 3.18
N TYR A 52 3.09 -9.31 2.80
CA TYR A 52 2.65 -9.97 1.58
C TYR A 52 2.70 -11.50 1.62
N GLY A 53 1.79 -12.13 0.87
CA GLY A 53 1.57 -13.58 0.86
C GLY A 53 0.87 -14.07 -0.41
N PHE A 54 0.72 -15.40 -0.54
CA PHE A 54 -0.12 -15.98 -1.59
C PHE A 54 -1.61 -15.68 -1.36
N ASN A 55 -1.99 -15.45 -0.11
CA ASN A 55 -3.31 -15.01 0.31
C ASN A 55 -3.19 -14.18 1.60
N GLU A 56 -4.32 -13.69 2.10
CA GLU A 56 -4.41 -12.90 3.34
C GLU A 56 -3.85 -13.63 4.56
N LYS A 57 -4.15 -14.93 4.71
CA LYS A 57 -3.71 -15.74 5.84
C LYS A 57 -2.22 -16.11 5.79
N SER A 58 -1.63 -16.11 4.59
CA SER A 58 -0.23 -16.49 4.36
C SER A 58 0.69 -15.27 4.20
N ALA A 59 0.24 -14.08 4.61
CA ALA A 59 0.98 -12.83 4.44
C ALA A 59 2.06 -12.65 5.54
N GLU A 60 2.96 -13.63 5.62
CA GLU A 60 3.97 -13.74 6.67
C GLU A 60 5.22 -12.90 6.40
N LYS A 61 5.41 -12.43 5.15
CA LYS A 61 6.62 -11.70 4.75
C LYS A 61 6.38 -10.20 4.87
N ALA A 62 7.19 -9.54 5.70
CA ALA A 62 7.14 -8.10 5.90
C ALA A 62 8.24 -7.34 5.13
N ILE A 63 7.91 -6.14 4.69
CA ILE A 63 8.83 -5.15 4.12
C ILE A 63 8.72 -3.90 4.99
N ASN A 64 9.80 -3.52 5.68
CA ASN A 64 9.82 -2.28 6.46
C ASN A 64 9.69 -1.08 5.52
N LEU A 65 8.65 -0.27 5.72
CA LEU A 65 8.41 0.95 4.95
C LEU A 65 9.10 2.16 5.59
N VAL A 66 9.44 2.09 6.87
CA VAL A 66 10.11 3.18 7.60
C VAL A 66 11.45 3.54 6.94
N GLY A 67 11.52 4.74 6.35
CA GLY A 67 12.67 5.20 5.58
C GLY A 67 12.96 4.39 4.32
N ALA A 68 11.98 3.62 3.82
CA ALA A 68 12.11 2.88 2.57
C ALA A 68 12.09 3.84 1.38
N LYS A 69 13.01 3.64 0.45
CA LYS A 69 13.04 4.37 -0.81
C LYS A 69 11.97 3.81 -1.75
N VAL A 70 11.05 4.66 -2.20
CA VAL A 70 10.02 4.31 -3.18
C VAL A 70 10.31 5.06 -4.48
N GLU A 71 10.42 4.34 -5.59
CA GLU A 71 10.76 4.93 -6.89
C GLU A 71 9.85 4.37 -7.98
N LEU A 72 9.28 5.23 -8.82
CA LEU A 72 8.52 4.81 -10.00
C LEU A 72 9.43 4.07 -10.99
N LEU A 73 8.90 3.06 -11.67
CA LEU A 73 9.57 2.46 -12.82
C LEU A 73 9.19 3.26 -14.06
N GLU A 74 10.13 4.04 -14.60
CA GLU A 74 9.99 4.67 -15.91
C GLU A 74 10.51 3.69 -16.99
N GLY A 75 9.70 3.38 -18.01
CA GLY A 75 10.28 2.70 -19.19
C GLY A 75 9.37 1.89 -20.12
N ASP A 76 8.15 1.53 -19.74
CA ASP A 76 7.38 0.55 -20.53
C ASP A 76 5.86 0.66 -20.43
N GLY A 77 5.33 1.78 -19.90
CA GLY A 77 3.91 1.93 -19.63
C GLY A 77 3.41 0.99 -18.53
N THR A 78 4.31 0.33 -17.80
CA THR A 78 3.91 -0.45 -16.62
C THR A 78 3.62 0.48 -15.46
N LEU A 79 2.54 0.18 -14.75
CA LEU A 79 2.13 0.86 -13.52
C LEU A 79 2.92 0.30 -12.33
N GLY A 80 4.24 0.25 -12.50
CA GLY A 80 5.20 -0.38 -11.61
C GLY A 80 5.98 0.61 -10.76
N TRP A 81 6.40 0.17 -9.58
CA TRP A 81 7.30 0.93 -8.71
C TRP A 81 8.20 -0.01 -7.92
N THR A 82 9.29 0.52 -7.39
CA THR A 82 10.18 -0.19 -6.48
C THR A 82 10.00 0.29 -5.05
N VAL A 83 10.15 -0.64 -4.11
CA VAL A 83 10.25 -0.37 -2.68
C VAL A 83 11.55 -0.98 -2.18
N THR A 84 12.44 -0.15 -1.67
CA THR A 84 13.76 -0.56 -1.15
C THR A 84 13.85 -0.16 0.33
N PRO A 85 13.74 -1.10 1.28
CA PRO A 85 13.85 -0.80 2.70
C PRO A 85 15.21 -0.21 3.07
N LYS A 86 15.24 0.75 4.00
CA LYS A 86 16.45 1.47 4.43
C LYS A 86 17.63 0.55 4.79
N HIS A 87 17.36 -0.53 5.51
CA HIS A 87 18.38 -1.47 5.99
C HIS A 87 18.54 -2.70 5.09
N SER A 88 18.07 -2.65 3.84
CA SER A 88 18.11 -3.77 2.91
C SER A 88 18.68 -3.35 1.56
N LYS A 89 19.56 -4.19 0.99
CA LYS A 89 20.00 -4.05 -0.41
C LYS A 89 18.99 -4.62 -1.41
N ARG A 90 17.88 -5.19 -0.91
CA ARG A 90 16.85 -5.82 -1.75
C ARG A 90 15.77 -4.81 -2.11
N SER A 91 15.63 -4.55 -3.41
CA SER A 91 14.51 -3.80 -3.98
C SER A 91 13.39 -4.76 -4.38
N PHE A 92 12.17 -4.41 -4.01
CA PHE A 92 10.95 -5.12 -4.39
C PHE A 92 10.25 -4.36 -5.50
N ILE A 93 10.06 -4.99 -6.65
CA ILE A 93 9.35 -4.38 -7.78
C ILE A 93 7.89 -4.83 -7.71
N LEU A 94 6.99 -3.88 -7.60
CA LEU A 94 5.55 -4.04 -7.52
C LEU A 94 4.90 -3.42 -8.76
N GLN A 95 3.73 -3.91 -9.13
CA GLN A 95 2.93 -3.41 -10.23
C GLN A 95 1.45 -3.51 -9.87
N ALA A 96 0.74 -2.42 -10.12
CA ALA A 96 -0.71 -2.31 -9.99
C ALA A 96 -1.42 -2.63 -11.31
N SER A 97 -2.73 -2.88 -11.22
CA SER A 97 -3.59 -3.10 -12.38
C SER A 97 -4.06 -1.80 -13.04
N SER A 98 -4.09 -0.69 -12.30
CA SER A 98 -4.50 0.63 -12.77
C SER A 98 -3.64 1.76 -12.17
N ALA A 99 -3.61 2.93 -12.83
CA ALA A 99 -2.85 4.09 -12.36
C ALA A 99 -3.40 4.63 -11.04
N GLU A 100 -4.72 4.59 -10.87
CA GLU A 100 -5.40 4.94 -9.61
C GLU A 100 -4.96 4.00 -8.48
N GLU A 101 -4.87 2.70 -8.75
CA GLU A 101 -4.40 1.72 -7.78
C GLU A 101 -2.93 1.94 -7.44
N GLN A 102 -2.06 2.18 -8.43
CA GLN A 102 -0.65 2.53 -8.23
C GLN A 102 -0.52 3.74 -7.30
N GLN A 103 -1.22 4.83 -7.62
CA GLN A 103 -1.19 6.06 -6.84
C GLN A 103 -1.69 5.82 -5.41
N ALA A 104 -2.79 5.10 -5.24
CA ALA A 104 -3.33 4.79 -3.93
C ALA A 104 -2.36 3.95 -3.08
N TRP A 105 -1.64 3.00 -3.69
CA TRP A 105 -0.61 2.22 -2.98
C TRP A 105 0.60 3.06 -2.60
N MET A 106 1.09 3.91 -3.50
CA MET A 106 2.22 4.79 -3.22
C MET A 106 1.89 5.79 -2.10
N THR A 107 0.71 6.42 -2.15
CA THR A 107 0.22 7.32 -1.09
C THR A 107 0.15 6.58 0.25
N ALA A 108 -0.49 5.42 0.30
CA ALA A 108 -0.61 4.64 1.55
C ALA A 108 0.75 4.20 2.11
N ILE A 109 1.72 3.87 1.23
CA ILE A 109 3.09 3.56 1.65
C ILE A 109 3.75 4.79 2.26
N CYS A 110 3.68 5.96 1.59
CA CYS A 110 4.25 7.21 2.09
C CYS A 110 3.66 7.58 3.46
N GLU A 111 2.34 7.52 3.61
CA GLU A 111 1.65 7.77 4.88
C GLU A 111 2.12 6.80 5.98
N ALA A 112 2.28 5.51 5.64
CA ALA A 112 2.80 4.50 6.56
C ALA A 112 4.22 4.80 7.04
N GLN A 113 5.08 5.38 6.18
CA GLN A 113 6.41 5.81 6.61
C GLN A 113 6.29 6.92 7.66
N LEU A 114 5.47 7.94 7.41
CA LEU A 114 5.32 9.11 8.27
C LEU A 114 4.72 8.76 9.65
N SER A 115 3.71 7.91 9.69
CA SER A 115 3.09 7.57 10.98
C SER A 115 3.90 6.59 11.82
N SER A 116 4.76 5.78 11.20
CA SER A 116 5.62 4.85 11.92
C SER A 116 6.67 5.55 12.79
N GLU A 117 6.99 6.82 12.49
CA GLU A 117 7.89 7.65 13.29
C GLU A 117 7.27 8.04 14.65
N GLN A 118 5.94 8.03 14.77
CA GLN A 118 5.22 8.43 15.99
C GLN A 118 5.09 7.29 17.02
N HIS A 119 5.23 6.03 16.60
CA HIS A 119 4.99 4.87 17.47
C HIS A 119 6.26 4.23 18.07
N SER A 120 7.41 4.91 18.00
CA SER A 120 8.67 4.46 18.63
C SER A 120 8.92 5.01 20.04
N SER A 121 7.97 5.75 20.61
CA SER A 121 8.13 6.36 21.95
C SER A 121 7.21 5.68 22.96
N ASN A 122 7.57 4.49 23.46
CA ASN A 122 7.08 3.93 24.74
C ASN A 122 7.92 2.73 25.22
N ALA A 123 9.25 2.80 25.14
CA ALA A 123 10.14 1.85 25.82
C ALA A 123 11.10 2.60 26.77
N CYS A 124 10.52 3.31 27.74
CA CYS A 124 11.21 3.72 28.95
C CYS A 124 10.37 3.22 30.14
N VAL A 125 10.73 2.05 30.67
CA VAL A 125 10.50 1.76 32.08
C VAL A 125 11.88 1.53 32.68
N VAL A 126 12.29 2.53 33.46
CA VAL A 126 13.38 2.47 34.42
C VAL A 126 12.90 1.56 35.56
N GLN A 127 13.71 0.59 35.95
CA GLN A 127 13.94 0.21 37.35
C GLN A 127 15.19 -0.66 37.49
#